data_AF-I2H9F1-F1
#
_entry.id   AF-I2H9F1-F1
#
_cell.length_a   1.000
_cell.length_b   1.000
_cell.length_c   1.000
_cell.angle_alpha   90.00
_cell.angle_beta   90.00
_cell.angle_gamma   90.00
#
_symmetry.space_group_name_H-M   'P 1'
#
loop_
_entity.id
_entity.type
_entity.pdbx_description
1 polymer ?
#
loop_
_entity_poly.entity_id
_entity_poly.type
_entity_poly.pdbx_seq_one_letter_code
_entity_poly.pdbx_strand_id
1 'polypeptide(L)'
;MTTSTSIKLAKAYSPMIKFLGAHPTFPPHPDTLVPHPMAANGILPGSSECIPAGEFLTKLRPFQVFKYQSTTQNSKQSSAGKYVFKNRPLESNEVDSVTKLPSWLRYKPIDQNEIDTINGGGVI
;
A
#
# COMPACT_ATOMS: atom_id res chain seq x y z
N MET A 1 45.28 -26.78 18.85
CA MET A 1 44.45 -25.63 18.44
C MET A 1 43.05 -26.14 18.12
N THR A 2 42.12 -26.02 19.07
CA THR A 2 40.73 -26.46 18.94
C THR A 2 39.86 -25.26 18.60
N THR A 3 39.64 -25.02 17.30
CA THR A 3 38.75 -23.96 16.83
C THR A 3 37.30 -24.40 16.90
N SER A 4 36.56 -23.81 17.84
CA SER A 4 35.11 -23.94 17.97
C SER A 4 34.41 -23.42 16.71
N THR A 5 33.63 -24.27 16.04
CA THR A 5 32.74 -23.83 14.94
C THR A 5 31.31 -23.68 15.47
N SER A 6 31.06 -22.50 16.03
CA SER A 6 29.76 -21.93 16.39
C SER A 6 28.67 -22.09 15.31
N ILE A 7 29.07 -22.32 14.06
CA ILE A 7 28.19 -22.58 12.90
C ILE A 7 27.39 -23.89 13.05
N LYS A 8 27.92 -24.92 13.72
CA LYS A 8 27.18 -26.18 13.92
C LYS A 8 26.06 -26.09 14.96
N LEU A 9 26.14 -25.13 15.89
CA LEU A 9 25.10 -24.89 16.91
C LEU A 9 23.89 -24.12 16.35
N ALA A 10 24.09 -23.24 15.36
CA ALA A 10 23.01 -22.44 14.79
C ALA A 10 21.95 -23.24 14.02
N LYS A 11 22.29 -24.42 13.47
CA LYS A 11 21.33 -25.32 12.82
C LYS A 11 20.50 -26.16 13.78
N ALA A 12 20.93 -26.31 15.03
CA ALA A 12 20.23 -27.10 16.04
C ALA A 12 19.08 -26.31 16.71
N TYR A 13 19.18 -24.98 16.72
CA TYR A 13 18.19 -24.12 17.35
C TYR A 13 17.49 -23.24 16.30
N SER A 14 16.49 -23.83 15.63
CA SER A 14 15.46 -23.05 14.96
C SER A 14 14.33 -22.82 15.97
N PRO A 15 14.20 -21.62 16.57
CA PRO A 15 13.11 -21.37 17.52
C PRO A 15 11.79 -21.35 16.76
N MET A 16 11.10 -22.49 16.73
CA MET A 16 9.70 -22.54 16.34
C MET A 16 8.88 -21.95 17.48
N ILE A 17 8.16 -20.86 17.20
CA ILE A 17 7.16 -20.34 18.13
C ILE A 17 6.06 -21.40 18.25
N LYS A 18 6.11 -22.20 19.32
CA LYS A 18 5.03 -23.10 19.69
C LYS A 18 4.05 -22.31 20.56
N PHE A 19 2.86 -22.05 20.04
CA PHE A 19 1.76 -21.54 20.86
C PHE A 19 1.29 -22.67 21.78
N LEU A 20 1.95 -22.80 22.94
CA LEU A 20 1.50 -23.63 24.05
C LEU A 20 0.38 -22.88 24.79
N GLY A 21 -0.74 -22.69 24.10
CA GLY A 21 -1.96 -22.12 24.67
C GLY A 21 -3.11 -23.06 24.36
N ALA A 22 -4.07 -23.16 25.29
CA ALA A 22 -5.31 -23.90 25.06
C ALA A 22 -5.91 -23.52 23.70
N HIS A 23 -6.54 -24.49 23.03
CA HIS A 23 -7.31 -24.26 21.80
C HIS A 23 -8.07 -22.94 21.94
N PRO A 24 -7.92 -21.97 21.01
CA PRO A 24 -8.61 -20.71 21.14
C PRO A 24 -10.11 -21.00 21.27
N THR A 25 -10.64 -20.76 22.47
CA THR A 25 -12.06 -20.82 22.72
C THR A 25 -12.65 -19.66 21.96
N PHE A 26 -13.21 -19.94 20.79
CA PHE A 26 -14.04 -18.96 20.10
C PHE A 26 -15.19 -18.62 21.06
N PRO A 27 -15.37 -17.34 21.42
CA PRO A 27 -16.55 -16.97 22.19
C PRO A 27 -17.78 -17.42 21.40
N PRO A 28 -18.83 -17.95 22.06
CA PRO A 28 -20.05 -18.33 21.38
C PRO A 28 -20.56 -17.11 20.61
N HIS A 29 -20.78 -17.28 19.31
CA HIS A 29 -21.45 -16.25 18.53
C HIS A 29 -22.84 -16.03 19.16
N PRO A 30 -23.25 -14.76 19.39
CA PRO A 30 -24.57 -14.50 19.93
C PRO A 30 -25.62 -15.05 18.96
N ASP A 31 -26.59 -15.82 19.48
CA ASP A 31 -27.73 -16.32 18.70
C ASP A 31 -28.64 -15.20 18.19
N THR A 32 -28.48 -14.00 18.73
CA THR A 32 -29.21 -12.81 18.32
C THR A 32 -28.34 -11.93 17.43
N LEU A 33 -28.87 -11.59 16.25
CA LEU A 33 -28.28 -10.60 15.37
C LEU A 33 -28.42 -9.24 16.05
N VAL A 34 -27.31 -8.69 16.51
CA VAL A 34 -27.22 -7.34 17.10
C VAL A 34 -26.60 -6.41 16.06
N PRO A 35 -27.08 -5.16 15.92
CA PRO A 35 -26.47 -4.24 14.99
C PRO A 35 -25.03 -3.93 15.40
N HIS A 36 -24.16 -3.78 14.41
CA HIS A 36 -22.77 -3.40 14.64
C HIS A 36 -22.73 -2.00 15.29
N PRO A 37 -21.86 -1.74 16.28
CA PRO A 37 -21.80 -0.44 16.98
C PRO A 37 -21.50 0.75 16.05
N MET A 38 -20.91 0.49 14.88
CA MET A 38 -20.62 1.50 13.85
C MET A 38 -21.72 1.62 12.77
N ALA A 39 -22.83 0.88 12.88
CA ALA A 39 -23.96 1.05 11.97
C ALA A 39 -24.66 2.37 12.30
N ALA A 40 -24.59 3.35 11.40
CA ALA A 40 -25.08 4.72 11.63
C ALA A 40 -26.52 4.80 12.18
N ASN A 41 -27.37 3.84 11.83
CA ASN A 41 -28.78 3.81 12.22
C ASN A 41 -29.18 2.52 12.97
N GLY A 42 -28.22 1.73 13.44
CA GLY A 42 -28.54 0.45 14.09
C GLY A 42 -29.22 -0.58 13.17
N ILE A 43 -29.08 -0.42 11.86
CA ILE A 43 -29.67 -1.31 10.86
C ILE A 43 -29.03 -2.70 10.97
N LEU A 44 -29.89 -3.71 11.05
CA LEU A 44 -29.47 -5.11 11.05
C LEU A 44 -29.13 -5.57 9.63
N PRO A 45 -28.05 -6.37 9.44
CA PRO A 45 -27.77 -6.99 8.15
C PRO A 45 -28.97 -7.83 7.67
N GLY A 46 -29.43 -7.59 6.44
CA GLY A 46 -30.55 -8.34 5.84
C GLY A 46 -31.94 -7.93 6.31
N SER A 47 -32.06 -6.88 7.12
CA SER A 47 -33.36 -6.26 7.43
C SER A 47 -33.99 -5.60 6.20
N SER A 48 -35.29 -5.31 6.26
CA SER A 48 -36.01 -4.58 5.22
C SER A 48 -35.50 -3.15 4.97
N GLU A 49 -34.72 -2.62 5.92
CA GLU A 49 -34.09 -1.30 5.83
C GLU A 49 -32.74 -1.33 5.07
N CYS A 50 -32.19 -2.51 4.82
CA CYS A 50 -31.00 -2.68 3.99
C CYS A 50 -31.34 -2.52 2.51
N ILE A 51 -30.62 -1.63 1.83
CA ILE A 51 -30.70 -1.50 0.36
C ILE A 51 -30.08 -2.76 -0.27
N PRO A 52 -30.78 -3.45 -1.20
CA PRO A 52 -30.22 -4.58 -1.92
C PRO A 52 -28.94 -4.20 -2.67
N ALA A 53 -27.94 -5.08 -2.65
CA ALA A 53 -26.66 -4.82 -3.30
C ALA A 53 -26.82 -4.44 -4.79
N GLY A 54 -27.75 -5.10 -5.51
CA GLY A 54 -28.04 -4.78 -6.91
C GLY A 54 -28.52 -3.33 -7.11
N GLU A 55 -29.43 -2.85 -6.26
CA GLU A 55 -29.94 -1.46 -6.33
C GLU A 55 -28.91 -0.42 -5.90
N PHE A 56 -27.99 -0.79 -5.00
CA PHE A 56 -26.89 0.08 -4.62
C PHE A 56 -25.86 0.21 -5.75
N LEU A 57 -25.53 -0.91 -6.41
CA LEU A 57 -24.53 -0.97 -7.47
C LEU A 57 -24.94 -0.22 -8.74
N THR A 58 -26.24 -0.08 -9.04
CA THR A 58 -26.71 0.71 -10.19
C THR A 58 -26.48 2.22 -10.03
N LYS A 59 -26.41 2.71 -8.78
CA LYS A 59 -26.14 4.12 -8.47
C LYS A 59 -24.64 4.46 -8.52
N LEU A 60 -23.78 3.45 -8.47
CA LEU A 60 -22.34 3.62 -8.60
C LEU A 60 -21.96 3.60 -10.08
N ARG A 61 -21.15 4.57 -10.51
CA ARG A 61 -20.52 4.47 -11.84
C ARG A 61 -19.65 3.21 -11.84
N PRO A 62 -19.83 2.30 -12.81
CA PRO A 62 -19.02 1.10 -12.87
C PRO A 62 -17.55 1.49 -13.03
N PHE A 63 -16.72 1.06 -12.09
CA PHE A 63 -15.27 1.17 -12.22
C PHE A 63 -14.84 0.27 -13.37
N GLN A 64 -14.55 0.87 -14.53
CA GLN A 64 -14.06 0.15 -15.69
C GLN A 64 -12.57 -0.12 -15.54
N VAL A 65 -12.23 -1.37 -15.20
CA VAL A 65 -10.84 -1.85 -15.23
C VAL A 65 -10.45 -2.09 -16.68
N PHE A 66 -9.78 -1.12 -17.29
CA PHE A 66 -9.11 -1.33 -18.56
C PHE A 66 -7.84 -2.13 -18.31
N LYS A 67 -7.77 -3.35 -18.86
CA LYS A 67 -6.51 -4.08 -18.91
C LYS A 67 -5.55 -3.29 -19.78
N TYR A 68 -4.42 -2.89 -19.23
CA TYR A 68 -3.34 -2.32 -20.02
C TYR A 68 -2.88 -3.38 -21.02
N GLN A 69 -3.22 -3.19 -22.30
CA GLN A 69 -2.62 -3.98 -23.36
C GLN A 69 -1.19 -3.46 -23.51
N SER A 70 -0.23 -4.13 -22.90
CA SER A 70 1.15 -3.95 -23.32
C SER A 70 1.20 -4.41 -24.77
N THR A 71 1.31 -3.48 -25.71
CA THR A 71 1.81 -3.81 -27.04
C THR A 71 3.19 -4.41 -26.83
N THR A 72 3.25 -5.74 -26.84
CA THR A 72 4.50 -6.48 -26.92
C THR A 72 5.09 -6.17 -28.29
N GLN A 73 5.71 -5.00 -28.43
CA GLN A 73 6.77 -4.85 -29.38
C GLN A 73 7.85 -5.81 -28.91
N ASN A 74 8.24 -6.74 -29.78
CA ASN A 74 9.31 -7.71 -29.56
C ASN A 74 10.60 -7.00 -29.14
N SER A 75 10.75 -6.69 -27.85
CA SER A 75 12.01 -6.26 -27.29
C SER A 75 12.82 -7.52 -27.04
N LYS A 76 13.69 -7.84 -28.00
CA LYS A 76 14.81 -8.75 -27.78
C LYS A 76 15.42 -8.43 -26.42
N GLN A 77 15.48 -9.46 -25.60
CA GLN A 77 16.07 -9.49 -24.29
C GLN A 77 17.55 -9.09 -24.39
N SER A 78 17.86 -7.80 -24.17
CA SER A 78 19.21 -7.35 -23.87
C SER A 78 19.28 -7.06 -22.37
N SER A 79 19.93 -7.96 -21.65
CA SER A 79 20.67 -7.76 -20.40
C SER A 79 20.46 -6.42 -19.69
N ALA A 80 19.95 -6.46 -18.45
CA ALA A 80 20.15 -5.44 -17.41
C ALA A 80 20.04 -3.99 -17.90
N GLY A 81 18.83 -3.41 -17.81
CA GLY A 81 18.50 -2.05 -18.23
C GLY A 81 19.33 -0.97 -17.52
N LYS A 82 20.60 -0.83 -17.90
CA LYS A 82 21.42 0.34 -17.65
C LYS A 82 20.85 1.44 -18.53
N TYR A 83 20.28 2.46 -17.90
CA TYR A 83 19.98 3.71 -18.57
C TYR A 83 21.25 4.21 -19.27
N VAL A 84 21.20 4.33 -20.60
CA VAL A 84 22.28 4.91 -21.39
C VAL A 84 22.00 6.39 -21.51
N PHE A 85 22.78 7.20 -20.79
CA PHE A 85 22.71 8.65 -20.91
C PHE A 85 22.96 9.08 -22.36
N LYS A 86 22.05 9.85 -22.95
CA LYS A 86 22.20 10.44 -24.27
C LYS A 86 22.40 11.94 -24.11
N ASN A 87 23.59 12.43 -24.48
CA ASN A 87 23.85 13.86 -24.53
C ASN A 87 23.19 14.45 -25.79
N ARG A 88 21.95 14.93 -25.67
CA ARG A 88 21.19 15.60 -26.73
C ARG A 88 20.67 16.96 -26.26
N PRO A 89 20.37 17.89 -27.18
CA PRO A 89 19.64 19.11 -26.84
C PRO A 89 18.27 18.81 -26.20
N LEU A 90 17.79 19.75 -25.40
CA LEU A 90 16.46 19.69 -24.79
C LEU A 90 15.39 19.86 -25.87
N GLU A 91 14.35 19.04 -25.79
CA GLU A 91 13.16 19.17 -26.65
C GLU A 91 12.25 20.31 -26.18
N SER A 92 11.27 20.69 -27.00
CA SER A 92 10.36 21.83 -26.77
C SER A 92 9.62 21.87 -25.42
N ASN A 93 9.51 20.74 -24.71
CA ASN A 93 8.83 20.63 -23.41
C ASN A 93 9.76 20.17 -22.27
N GLU A 94 11.07 20.16 -22.50
CA GLU A 94 12.05 19.78 -21.50
C GLU A 94 12.74 21.03 -20.96
N VAL A 95 13.01 21.02 -19.65
CA VAL A 95 13.70 22.12 -18.97
C VAL A 95 15.04 21.64 -18.45
N ASP A 96 16.03 22.53 -18.45
CA ASP A 96 17.38 22.29 -17.94
C ASP A 96 17.44 22.26 -16.40
N SER A 97 16.43 22.82 -15.73
CA SER A 97 16.37 22.89 -14.27
C SER A 97 14.95 22.79 -13.74
N VAL A 98 14.81 22.20 -12.55
CA VAL A 98 13.54 22.07 -11.81
C VAL A 98 12.92 23.44 -11.52
N THR A 99 13.71 24.50 -11.36
CA THR A 99 13.21 25.86 -11.09
C THR A 99 12.44 26.47 -12.27
N LYS A 100 12.73 26.00 -13.49
CA LYS A 100 12.11 26.41 -14.75
C LYS A 100 10.87 25.58 -15.11
N LEU A 101 10.52 24.57 -14.30
CA LEU A 101 9.24 23.87 -14.45
C LEU A 101 8.07 24.84 -14.18
N PRO A 102 6.92 24.62 -14.83
CA PRO A 102 5.67 25.28 -14.47
C PRO A 102 5.38 25.18 -12.97
N SER A 103 4.79 26.23 -12.38
CA SER A 103 4.56 26.33 -10.92
C SER A 103 3.79 25.16 -10.32
N TRP A 104 2.89 24.56 -11.09
CA TRP A 104 2.08 23.39 -10.70
C TRP A 104 2.84 22.05 -10.77
N LEU A 105 3.98 22.00 -11.45
CA LEU A 105 4.90 20.85 -11.48
C LEU A 105 6.06 20.98 -10.49
N ARG A 106 6.30 22.19 -9.95
CA ARG A 106 7.35 22.41 -8.96
C ARG A 106 6.93 21.85 -7.61
N TYR A 107 7.88 21.24 -6.92
CA TYR A 107 7.68 20.84 -5.54
C TYR A 107 7.35 22.08 -4.69
N LYS A 108 6.30 22.00 -3.87
CA LYS A 108 5.95 23.05 -2.93
C LYS A 108 7.03 23.07 -1.84
N PRO A 109 7.77 24.17 -1.63
CA PRO A 109 8.73 24.25 -0.54
C PRO A 109 7.99 24.03 0.78
N ILE A 110 8.61 23.26 1.68
CA ILE A 110 8.12 23.01 3.04
C ILE A 110 8.10 24.36 3.76
N ASP A 111 6.97 24.68 4.40
CA ASP A 111 6.84 25.92 5.18
C ASP A 111 7.67 25.83 6.47
N GLN A 112 8.12 26.95 7.03
CA GLN A 112 8.96 26.93 8.25
C GLN A 112 8.23 26.24 9.41
N ASN A 113 6.92 26.48 9.54
CA ASN A 113 6.08 25.81 10.53
C ASN A 113 6.04 24.28 10.33
N GLU A 114 6.07 23.82 9.08
CA GLU A 114 6.07 22.40 8.73
C GLU A 114 7.45 21.77 9.03
N ILE A 115 8.54 22.51 8.77
CA ILE A 115 9.90 22.12 9.18
C ILE A 115 9.98 21.96 10.70
N ASP A 116 9.49 22.94 11.45
CA ASP A 116 9.52 22.94 12.91
C ASP A 116 8.66 21.82 13.49
N THR A 117 7.50 21.54 12.88
CA THR A 117 6.63 20.41 13.23
C THR A 117 7.31 19.06 13.00
N ILE A 118 7.96 18.88 11.84
CA ILE A 118 8.69 17.64 11.52
C ILE A 118 9.85 17.44 12.51
N ASN A 119 10.62 18.50 12.77
CA ASN A 119 11.74 18.46 13.70
C ASN A 119 11.29 18.27 15.15
N GLY A 120 10.09 18.76 15.51
CA GLY A 120 9.47 18.63 16.81
C GLY A 120 8.82 17.26 17.08
N GLY A 121 8.82 16.34 16.12
CA GLY A 121 8.23 15.01 16.26
C GLY A 121 6.74 14.91 15.91
N GLY A 122 6.20 15.91 15.21
CA GLY A 122 4.81 15.95 14.77
C GLY A 122 4.01 17.10 15.39
N VAL A 123 2.76 17.23 14.96
CA VAL A 123 1.79 18.16 15.56
C VAL A 123 1.35 17.58 16.91
N ILE A 124 1.41 18.39 17.98
CA ILE A 124 0.80 18.08 19.27
C ILE A 124 -0.69 18.40 19.22
#